data_AF-A0A8H5U432-F1
#
_entry.id   AF-A0A8H5U432-F1
#
_cell.length_a   1.000
_cell.length_b   1.000
_cell.length_c   1.000
_cell.angle_alpha   90.00
_cell.angle_beta   90.00
_cell.angle_gamma   90.00
#
_symmetry.space_group_name_H-M   'P 1'
#
loop_
_entity.id
_entity.type
_entity.pdbx_description
1 polymer ?
#
loop_
_entity_poly.entity_id
_entity_poly.type
_entity_poly.pdbx_seq_one_letter_code
_entity_poly.pdbx_strand_id
1 'polypeptide(L)' 'AAAAAAAPAPSAPQAPPAAQPAPTITNISPQAIESLISMGATREQAIQALQAAEGDPDVAAGLIFF' A
#
# COMPACT_ATOMS: atom_id res chain seq x y z
N ALA A 1 -41.16 -12.77 -31.38
CA ALA A 1 -39.95 -12.51 -32.20
C ALA A 1 -39.35 -11.17 -31.77
N ALA A 2 -38.02 -11.13 -31.60
CA ALA A 2 -37.06 -10.00 -31.56
C ALA A 2 -37.38 -8.76 -30.66
N ALA A 3 -36.68 -8.47 -29.55
CA ALA A 3 -35.25 -8.10 -29.33
C ALA A 3 -34.98 -6.57 -29.39
N ALA A 4 -34.47 -5.99 -28.29
CA ALA A 4 -33.53 -4.86 -28.15
C ALA A 4 -33.63 -4.27 -26.72
N ALA A 5 -32.79 -4.68 -25.75
CA ALA A 5 -31.51 -4.05 -25.43
C ALA A 5 -31.61 -2.57 -25.02
N ALA A 6 -31.69 -2.30 -23.72
CA ALA A 6 -31.29 -1.02 -23.14
C ALA A 6 -30.14 -1.28 -22.16
N ALA A 7 -28.95 -0.85 -22.57
CA ALA A 7 -27.67 -1.00 -21.89
C ALA A 7 -27.59 -0.17 -20.59
N PRO A 8 -26.65 -0.49 -19.67
CA PRO A 8 -26.61 0.06 -18.31
C PRO A 8 -26.02 1.49 -18.25
N ALA A 9 -26.34 2.18 -17.15
CA ALA A 9 -26.08 3.60 -16.87
C ALA A 9 -24.60 4.04 -17.00
N PRO A 10 -24.32 5.30 -17.39
CA PRO A 10 -22.97 5.83 -17.46
C PRO A 10 -22.41 6.25 -16.08
N SER A 11 -21.27 5.65 -15.75
CA SER A 11 -20.08 6.21 -15.08
C SER A 11 -20.26 7.21 -13.92
N ALA A 12 -20.16 6.69 -12.70
CA ALA A 12 -19.67 7.49 -11.57
C ALA A 12 -18.15 7.62 -11.66
N PRO A 13 -17.55 8.82 -11.49
CA PRO A 13 -16.12 8.93 -11.28
C PRO A 13 -15.83 8.41 -9.87
N GLN A 14 -15.22 7.23 -9.78
CA GLN A 14 -14.56 6.79 -8.56
C GLN A 14 -13.42 7.78 -8.28
N ALA A 15 -13.63 8.67 -7.30
CA ALA A 15 -12.54 9.44 -6.73
C ALA A 15 -11.49 8.43 -6.21
N PRO A 16 -10.19 8.62 -6.51
CA PRO A 16 -9.17 7.79 -5.89
C PRO A 16 -9.26 8.01 -4.37
N PRO A 17 -9.15 6.95 -3.55
CA PRO A 17 -8.92 7.17 -2.13
C PRO A 17 -7.58 7.88 -2.03
N ALA A 18 -7.62 9.17 -1.68
CA ALA A 18 -6.46 9.86 -1.17
C ALA A 18 -6.06 9.09 0.09
N ALA A 19 -5.01 8.27 -0.02
CA ALA A 19 -4.37 7.62 1.11
C ALA A 19 -3.89 8.73 2.05
N GLN A 20 -4.69 9.02 3.06
CA GLN A 20 -4.30 9.90 4.15
C GLN A 20 -3.29 9.10 4.98
N PRO A 21 -2.01 9.51 5.06
CA PRO A 21 -1.08 8.87 5.98
C PRO A 21 -1.49 9.38 7.37
N ALA A 22 -2.22 8.56 8.13
CA ALA A 22 -2.45 8.84 9.54
C ALA A 22 -1.10 8.78 10.26
N PRO A 23 -0.60 9.89 10.85
CA PRO A 23 0.67 9.87 11.52
C PRO A 23 0.48 9.35 12.95
N THR A 24 1.53 8.69 13.44
CA THR A 24 1.84 8.41 14.85
C THR A 24 0.98 7.38 15.58
N ILE A 25 1.38 6.11 15.47
CA ILE A 25 1.74 5.28 16.64
C ILE A 25 2.98 4.48 16.20
N THR A 26 3.92 4.20 17.10
CA THR A 26 5.09 3.30 16.99
C THR A 26 4.69 1.88 16.56
N ASN A 27 4.03 1.78 15.41
CA ASN A 27 3.38 0.61 14.90
C ASN A 27 3.76 0.60 13.44
N ILE A 28 4.77 -0.22 13.14
CA ILE A 28 5.24 -0.54 11.80
C ILE A 28 4.09 -0.38 10.81
N SER A 29 4.19 0.63 9.95
CA SER A 29 3.09 0.96 9.06
C SER A 29 2.91 -0.18 8.07
N PRO A 30 1.71 -0.80 7.97
CA PRO A 30 1.46 -1.82 6.96
C PRO A 30 1.69 -1.27 5.55
N GLN A 31 1.48 0.02 5.34
CA GLN A 31 1.78 0.70 4.07
C GLN A 31 3.29 0.74 3.75
N ALA A 32 4.14 0.86 4.78
CA ALA A 32 5.59 0.79 4.64
C ALA A 32 6.02 -0.63 4.28
N ILE A 33 5.44 -1.63 4.96
CA ILE A 33 5.65 -3.04 4.63
C ILE A 33 5.27 -3.32 3.18
N GLU A 34 4.10 -2.85 2.73
CA GLU A 34 3.64 -3.01 1.36
C GLU A 34 4.53 -2.30 0.34
N SER A 35 5.04 -1.10 0.66
CA SER A 35 6.01 -0.40 -0.21
C SER A 35 7.30 -1.18 -0.36
N LEU A 36 7.84 -1.72 0.74
CA LEU A 36 9.04 -2.56 0.74
C LEU A 36 8.80 -3.86 -0.03
N ILE A 37 7.63 -4.49 0.14
CA ILE A 37 7.25 -5.68 -0.63
C ILE A 37 7.15 -5.38 -2.12
N SER A 38 6.56 -4.24 -2.48
CA SER A 38 6.47 -3.81 -3.87
C SER A 38 7.85 -3.51 -4.47
N MET A 39 8.85 -3.16 -3.66
CA MET A 39 10.26 -3.03 -4.08
C MET A 39 10.97 -4.38 -4.24
N GLY A 40 10.38 -5.48 -3.77
CA GLY A 40 10.95 -6.84 -3.83
C GLY A 40 11.40 -7.41 -2.48
N ALA A 41 11.17 -6.70 -1.37
CA ALA A 41 11.41 -7.25 -0.05
C ALA A 41 10.32 -8.28 0.30
N THR A 42 10.62 -9.19 1.21
CA THR A 42 9.57 -10.03 1.80
C THR A 42 8.89 -9.31 2.96
N ARG A 43 7.65 -9.69 3.26
CA ARG A 43 6.91 -9.16 4.42
C ARG A 43 7.73 -9.28 5.72
N GLU A 44 8.37 -10.43 5.92
CA GLU A 44 9.23 -10.69 7.08
C GLU A 44 10.42 -9.73 7.13
N GLN A 45 11.14 -9.54 6.01
CA GLN A 45 12.26 -8.60 5.92
C GLN A 45 11.80 -7.16 6.18
N ALA A 46 10.65 -6.77 5.62
CA ALA A 46 10.08 -5.45 5.83
C ALA A 46 9.74 -5.22 7.31
N ILE A 47 9.09 -6.19 7.97
CA ILE A 47 8.75 -6.09 9.40
C ILE A 47 10.00 -6.05 10.27
N GLN A 48 11.01 -6.88 10.00
CA GLN A 48 12.24 -6.89 10.77
C GLN A 48 13.06 -5.62 10.57
N ALA A 49 13.15 -5.13 9.34
CA ALA A 49 13.83 -3.89 9.04
C ALA A 49 13.10 -2.68 9.61
N LEU A 50 11.77 -2.62 9.54
CA LEU A 50 10.98 -1.58 10.21
C LEU A 50 11.10 -1.64 11.73
N GLN A 51 11.31 -2.83 12.32
CA GLN A 51 11.62 -2.94 13.75
C GLN A 51 13.01 -2.39 14.08
N ALA A 52 14.02 -2.72 13.27
CA ALA A 52 15.39 -2.23 13.42
C ALA A 52 15.50 -0.73 13.09
N ALA A 53 14.65 -0.23 12.20
CA ALA A 53 14.55 1.16 11.76
C ALA A 53 13.60 2.01 12.63
N GLU A 54 13.12 1.48 13.76
CA GLU A 54 12.23 2.20 14.68
C GLU A 54 10.94 2.74 14.02
N GLY A 55 10.42 2.00 13.04
CA GLY A 55 9.22 2.35 12.28
C GLY A 55 9.49 3.24 11.06
N ASP A 56 10.75 3.49 10.71
CA ASP A 56 11.10 4.30 9.55
C ASP A 56 11.19 3.47 8.25
N PRO A 57 10.39 3.78 7.22
CA PRO A 57 10.38 3.03 5.96
C PRO A 57 11.61 3.26 5.09
N ASP A 58 12.22 4.44 5.15
CA ASP A 58 13.37 4.81 4.32
C ASP A 58 14.64 4.12 4.84
N VAL A 59 14.82 4.16 6.17
CA VAL A 59 15.88 3.41 6.86
C VAL A 59 15.64 1.90 6.71
N ALA A 60 14.41 1.40 6.84
CA ALA A 60 14.11 -0.01 6.63
C ALA A 60 14.45 -0.47 5.20
N ALA A 61 14.18 0.34 4.18
CA ALA A 61 14.59 0.04 2.81
C ALA A 61 16.11 -0.07 2.71
N GLY A 62 16.84 0.88 3.31
CA GLY A 62 18.30 0.84 3.38
C GLY A 62 18.84 -0.42 4.07
N LEU A 63 18.18 -0.90 5.13
CA LEU A 63 18.62 -2.09 5.86
C LEU A 63 18.37 -3.41 5.10
N ILE A 64 17.36 -3.48 4.23
CA ILE A 64 17.03 -4.69 3.47
C ILE A 64 17.84 -4.80 2.16
N PHE A 65 18.07 -3.68 1.50
CA PHE A 65 18.61 -3.63 0.13
C PHE A 65 20.08 -3.17 0.05
N PHE A 66 20.80 -3.10 1.16
CA PHE A 66 22.26 -2.94 1.17
C PHE A 66 22.99 -4.26 0.87
#